data_AF-A0A5B7BFZ8-F1
#
_entry.id   AF-A0A5B7BFZ8-F1
#
_cell.length_a   1.000
_cell.length_b   1.000
_cell.length_c   1.000
_cell.angle_alpha   90.00
_cell.angle_beta   90.00
_cell.angle_gamma   90.00
#
_symmetry.space_group_name_H-M   'P 1'
#
loop_
_entity.id
_entity.type
_entity.pdbx_description
1 polymer ?
#
loop_
_entity_poly.entity_id
_entity_poly.type
_entity_poly.pdbx_seq_one_letter_code
_entity_poly.pdbx_strand_id
1 'polypeptide(L)'
;KKLKYSVSLEIFHFSLRINKEKQSTQIKLERARSIYQEYLEDSRPGTKVVLFDMQNAEFVRRSGGLKEIVVCSLFNATDIAVRWEPDVHIALFELVLHLKLLVNNQKLRELDNEFVEDISRMNDNDQKKETSVESVQLEKQHKKRESVFAIDVEMLSISAEVGDGVNAMVQVRSIFSENARIG
;
A
#
# COMPACT_ATOMS: atom_id res chain seq x y z
N LYS A 1 11.83 20.65 21.87
CA LYS A 1 11.40 21.34 20.62
C LYS A 1 10.82 20.29 19.68
N LYS A 2 9.64 20.51 19.08
CA LYS A 2 9.06 19.57 18.11
C LYS A 2 9.36 20.09 16.71
N LEU A 3 10.14 19.34 15.92
CA LEU A 3 10.39 19.65 14.51
C LEU A 3 9.05 19.59 13.76
N LYS A 4 8.75 20.63 13.00
CA LYS A 4 7.58 20.64 12.12
C LYS A 4 8.01 20.08 10.78
N TYR A 5 7.37 19.01 10.34
CA TYR A 5 7.61 18.41 9.04
C TYR A 5 6.29 18.29 8.26
N SER A 6 6.40 18.23 6.94
CA SER A 6 5.30 17.95 6.03
C SER A 6 5.74 16.86 5.05
N VAL A 7 4.86 15.87 4.87
CA VAL A 7 4.98 14.87 3.82
C VAL A 7 3.89 15.19 2.80
N SER A 8 4.28 15.35 1.55
CA SER A 8 3.36 15.64 0.44
C SER A 8 3.53 14.62 -0.68
N LEU A 9 2.43 14.25 -1.31
CA LEU A 9 2.40 13.35 -2.45
C LEU A 9 1.82 14.10 -3.65
N GLU A 10 2.65 14.29 -4.68
CA GLU A 10 2.25 14.88 -5.94
C GLU A 10 1.98 13.76 -6.95
N ILE A 11 0.78 13.74 -7.53
CA ILE A 11 0.37 12.75 -8.54
C ILE A 11 0.04 13.51 -9.81
N PHE A 12 0.74 13.21 -10.90
CA PHE A 12 0.54 13.82 -12.21
C PHE A 12 -0.08 12.81 -13.17
N HIS A 13 -1.18 13.23 -13.80
CA HIS A 13 -1.93 12.48 -14.82
C HIS A 13 -2.18 11.02 -14.46
N PHE A 14 -3.09 10.82 -13.51
CA PHE A 14 -3.65 9.52 -13.18
C PHE A 14 -4.84 9.20 -14.09
N SER A 15 -4.84 8.02 -14.70
CA SER A 15 -5.98 7.54 -15.49
C SER A 15 -6.32 6.09 -15.16
N LEU A 16 -7.63 5.84 -15.02
CA LEU A 16 -8.19 4.52 -14.76
C LEU A 16 -9.14 4.17 -15.90
N ARG A 17 -8.88 3.05 -16.58
CA ARG A 17 -9.73 2.51 -17.64
C ARG A 17 -10.22 1.15 -17.21
N ILE A 18 -11.53 1.01 -17.07
CA ILE A 18 -12.19 -0.25 -16.74
C ILE A 18 -13.00 -0.67 -17.96
N ASN A 19 -12.71 -1.86 -18.49
CA ASN A 19 -13.48 -2.47 -19.55
C ASN A 19 -14.23 -3.69 -18.99
N LYS A 20 -15.56 -3.57 -18.87
CA LYS A 20 -16.42 -4.64 -18.35
C LYS A 20 -16.56 -5.81 -19.33
N GLU A 21 -16.56 -5.55 -20.63
CA GLU A 21 -16.70 -6.58 -21.67
C GLU A 21 -15.46 -7.48 -21.74
N LYS A 22 -14.27 -6.88 -21.66
CA LYS A 22 -12.99 -7.59 -21.66
C LYS A 22 -12.49 -7.96 -20.26
N GLN A 23 -13.28 -7.65 -19.23
CA GLN A 23 -12.91 -7.79 -17.81
C GLN A 23 -11.47 -7.31 -17.51
N SER A 24 -11.09 -6.16 -18.09
CA SER A 24 -9.74 -5.62 -17.96
C SER A 24 -9.74 -4.29 -17.21
N THR A 25 -8.79 -4.14 -16.30
CA THR A 25 -8.54 -2.89 -15.57
C THR A 25 -7.16 -2.39 -15.93
N GLN A 26 -7.05 -1.16 -16.39
CA GLN A 26 -5.80 -0.51 -16.72
C GLN A 26 -5.68 0.78 -15.92
N ILE A 27 -4.54 0.94 -15.25
CA ILE A 27 -4.16 2.13 -14.49
C ILE A 27 -2.93 2.68 -15.18
N LYS A 28 -2.93 3.96 -15.53
CA LYS A 28 -1.73 4.66 -15.99
C LYS A 28 -1.48 5.86 -15.10
N LEU A 29 -0.22 6.08 -14.79
CA LEU A 29 0.28 7.14 -13.94
C LEU A 29 1.52 7.71 -14.62
N GLU A 30 1.48 8.97 -15.04
CA GLU A 30 2.62 9.60 -15.69
C GLU A 30 3.75 9.88 -14.69
N ARG A 31 3.41 10.43 -13.52
CA ARG A 31 4.41 10.66 -12.47
C ARG A 31 3.80 10.67 -11.09
N ALA A 32 4.48 10.08 -10.11
CA ALA A 32 4.17 10.27 -8.70
C ALA A 32 5.44 10.63 -7.92
N ARG A 33 5.36 11.67 -7.08
CA ARG A 33 6.45 12.11 -6.23
C ARG A 33 6.03 12.23 -4.78
N SER A 34 6.79 11.60 -3.88
CA SER A 34 6.67 11.86 -2.45
C SER A 34 7.78 12.82 -2.02
N ILE A 35 7.40 13.90 -1.36
CA ILE A 35 8.29 14.97 -0.95
C ILE A 35 8.17 15.16 0.56
N TYR A 36 9.31 15.11 1.24
CA TYR A 36 9.47 15.47 2.62
C TYR A 36 10.03 16.89 2.74
N GLN A 37 9.48 17.66 3.67
CA GLN A 37 9.93 19.02 3.93
C GLN A 37 9.93 19.32 5.42
N GLU A 38 11.06 19.82 5.90
CA GLU A 38 11.22 20.30 7.28
C GLU A 38 11.06 21.82 7.36
N TYR A 39 10.47 22.28 8.46
CA TYR A 39 10.32 23.68 8.77
C TYR A 39 11.13 24.02 10.03
N LEU A 40 12.05 24.98 9.87
CA LEU A 40 12.74 25.59 11.00
C LEU A 40 11.78 26.46 11.80
N GLU A 41 12.14 26.75 13.06
CA GLU A 41 11.32 27.44 14.06
C GLU A 41 10.71 28.78 13.57
N ASP A 42 11.35 29.42 12.58
CA ASP A 42 10.91 30.67 11.92
C ASP A 42 10.03 30.49 10.68
N SER A 43 9.40 29.32 10.48
CA SER A 43 8.52 29.02 9.32
C SER A 43 9.19 29.19 7.95
N ARG A 44 10.53 29.25 7.91
CA ARG A 44 11.29 29.17 6.66
C ARG A 44 11.39 27.71 6.22
N PRO A 45 11.18 27.41 4.93
CA PRO A 45 11.38 26.07 4.41
C PRO A 45 12.85 25.70 4.60
N GLY A 46 13.11 24.66 5.39
CA GLY A 46 14.43 24.08 5.58
C GLY A 46 14.74 23.10 4.45
N THR A 47 15.15 21.89 4.83
CA THR A 47 15.49 20.82 3.89
C THR A 47 14.25 20.28 3.19
N LYS A 48 14.30 20.22 1.85
CA LYS A 48 13.28 19.57 1.00
C LYS A 48 13.91 18.38 0.30
N VAL A 49 13.37 17.19 0.54
CA VAL A 49 13.88 15.92 0.00
C VAL A 49 12.78 15.21 -0.78
N VAL A 50 13.10 14.72 -1.97
CA VAL A 50 12.21 13.80 -2.71
C VAL A 50 12.52 12.38 -2.23
N LEU A 51 11.55 11.76 -1.57
CA LEU A 51 11.67 10.41 -1.02
C LEU A 51 11.37 9.33 -2.05
N PHE A 52 10.48 9.65 -2.98
CA PHE A 52 10.03 8.74 -4.00
C PHE A 52 9.73 9.54 -5.26
N ASP A 53 10.19 9.06 -6.42
CA ASP A 53 9.82 9.58 -7.73
C ASP A 53 9.61 8.38 -8.65
N MET A 54 8.43 8.27 -9.23
CA MET A 54 8.09 7.21 -10.17
C MET A 54 7.55 7.84 -11.43
N GLN A 55 8.03 7.38 -12.59
CA GLN A 55 7.67 7.89 -13.90
C GLN A 55 7.11 6.78 -14.80
N ASN A 56 6.08 7.14 -15.56
CA ASN A 56 5.41 6.33 -16.58
C ASN A 56 5.05 4.92 -16.06
N ALA A 57 4.34 4.88 -14.94
CA ALA A 57 3.85 3.63 -14.40
C ALA A 57 2.53 3.22 -15.07
N GLU A 58 2.46 1.97 -15.49
CA GLU A 58 1.29 1.37 -16.09
C GLU A 58 1.01 0.01 -15.46
N PHE A 59 -0.18 -0.17 -14.93
CA PHE A 59 -0.66 -1.44 -14.42
C PHE A 59 -1.83 -1.93 -15.26
N VAL A 60 -1.71 -3.12 -15.82
CA VAL A 60 -2.74 -3.74 -16.65
C VAL A 60 -3.10 -5.08 -16.03
N ARG A 61 -4.35 -5.22 -15.63
CA ARG A 61 -4.95 -6.48 -15.20
C ARG A 61 -5.96 -6.94 -16.23
N ARG A 62 -5.84 -8.18 -16.67
CA ARG A 62 -6.81 -8.86 -17.55
C ARG A 62 -7.19 -10.19 -16.91
N SER A 63 -8.48 -10.46 -16.73
CA SER A 63 -8.92 -11.82 -16.44
C SER A 63 -8.99 -12.61 -17.76
N GLY A 64 -8.35 -13.78 -17.77
CA GLY A 64 -8.32 -14.68 -18.91
C GLY A 64 -9.61 -15.51 -19.00
N GLY A 65 -10.20 -15.56 -20.19
CA GLY A 65 -11.30 -16.47 -20.51
C GLY A 65 -10.79 -17.76 -21.14
N LEU A 66 -11.25 -18.90 -20.61
CA LEU A 66 -11.23 -20.26 -21.18
C LEU A 66 -9.98 -21.18 -21.08
N LYS A 67 -8.81 -20.79 -20.57
CA LYS A 67 -7.72 -21.75 -20.23
C LYS A 67 -6.98 -21.34 -18.96
N GLU A 68 -6.49 -22.33 -18.22
CA GLU A 68 -5.86 -22.41 -16.87
C GLU A 68 -5.25 -21.16 -16.17
N ILE A 69 -4.98 -20.05 -16.84
CA ILE A 69 -4.52 -18.79 -16.22
C ILE A 69 -5.70 -17.82 -16.11
N VAL A 70 -6.18 -17.58 -14.89
CA VAL A 70 -7.45 -16.86 -14.70
C VAL A 70 -7.25 -15.35 -14.55
N VAL A 71 -6.04 -14.87 -14.23
CA VAL A 71 -5.73 -13.43 -14.12
C VAL A 71 -4.26 -13.18 -14.51
N CYS A 72 -4.04 -12.36 -15.55
CA CYS A 72 -2.73 -11.81 -15.89
C CYS A 72 -2.65 -10.36 -15.42
N SER A 73 -1.67 -10.03 -14.60
CA SER A 73 -1.39 -8.66 -14.16
C SER A 73 0.01 -8.28 -14.61
N LEU A 74 0.14 -7.15 -15.30
CA LEU A 74 1.42 -6.57 -15.72
C LEU A 74 1.58 -5.23 -15.01
N PHE A 75 2.71 -5.05 -14.35
CA PHE A 75 3.17 -3.76 -13.86
C PHE A 75 4.37 -3.32 -14.67
N ASN A 76 4.32 -2.11 -15.21
CA ASN A 76 5.39 -1.47 -15.96
C ASN A 76 5.74 -0.13 -15.31
N ALA A 77 7.02 0.23 -15.24
CA ALA A 77 7.47 1.56 -14.88
C ALA A 77 8.79 1.90 -15.59
N THR A 78 8.94 3.13 -16.09
CA THR A 78 10.18 3.59 -16.72
C THR A 78 11.26 3.87 -15.68
N ASP A 79 10.92 4.62 -14.63
CA ASP A 79 11.89 5.03 -13.62
C ASP A 79 11.23 5.01 -12.25
N ILE A 80 11.91 4.39 -11.29
CA ILE A 80 11.54 4.37 -9.88
C ILE A 80 12.78 4.78 -9.08
N ALA A 81 12.73 5.95 -8.48
CA ALA A 81 13.73 6.43 -7.55
C ALA A 81 13.16 6.42 -6.12
N VAL A 82 13.90 5.80 -5.20
CA VAL A 82 13.60 5.75 -3.77
C VAL A 82 14.79 6.35 -3.03
N ARG A 83 14.50 7.24 -2.09
CA ARG A 83 15.49 7.82 -1.19
C ARG A 83 15.06 7.61 0.25
N TRP A 84 15.92 6.96 1.02
CA TRP A 84 15.76 6.77 2.44
C TRP A 84 16.54 7.82 3.22
N GLU A 85 15.88 8.37 4.24
CA GLU A 85 16.43 9.36 5.16
C GLU A 85 16.12 8.96 6.61
N PRO A 86 17.08 9.06 7.55
CA PRO A 86 16.86 8.73 8.95
C PRO A 86 15.71 9.53 9.59
N ASP A 87 15.65 10.83 9.35
CA ASP A 87 14.65 11.73 9.95
C ASP A 87 13.23 11.41 9.46
N VAL A 88 13.11 11.07 8.18
CA VAL A 88 11.85 10.63 7.57
C VAL A 88 11.40 9.30 8.14
N HIS A 89 12.34 8.35 8.32
CA HIS A 89 12.03 7.06 8.89
C HIS A 89 11.47 7.20 10.31
N ILE A 90 12.06 8.08 11.14
CA ILE A 90 11.56 8.36 12.48
C ILE A 90 10.16 8.99 12.42
N ALA A 91 9.93 9.97 11.55
CA ALA A 91 8.63 10.62 11.38
C ALA A 91 7.55 9.62 10.94
N LEU A 92 7.86 8.72 10.01
CA LEU A 92 6.93 7.68 9.56
C LEU A 92 6.65 6.66 10.66
N PHE A 93 7.66 6.30 11.46
CA PHE A 93 7.49 5.40 12.59
C PHE A 93 6.58 6.01 13.67
N GLU A 94 6.75 7.29 14.00
CA GLU A 94 5.84 8.02 14.90
C GLU A 94 4.39 8.00 14.38
N LEU A 95 4.19 8.24 13.08
CA LEU A 95 2.88 8.17 12.45
C LEU A 95 2.24 6.78 12.58
N VAL A 96 3.00 5.71 12.34
CA VAL A 96 2.51 4.33 12.48
C VAL A 96 2.13 4.03 13.92
N LEU A 97 2.90 4.49 14.91
CA LEU A 97 2.55 4.34 16.32
C LEU A 97 1.25 5.06 16.67
N HIS A 98 1.06 6.29 16.17
CA HIS A 98 -0.20 7.03 16.36
C HIS A 98 -1.39 6.33 15.70
N LEU A 99 -1.24 5.82 14.48
CA LEU A 99 -2.28 5.05 13.81
C LEU A 99 -2.62 3.77 14.57
N LYS A 100 -1.61 3.07 15.08
CA LYS A 100 -1.81 1.87 15.91
C LYS A 100 -2.58 2.21 17.19
N LEU A 101 -2.26 3.32 17.84
CA LEU A 101 -2.97 3.80 19.02
C LEU A 101 -4.43 4.18 18.70
N LEU A 102 -4.67 4.84 17.56
CA LEU A 102 -6.02 5.17 17.10
C LEU A 102 -6.87 3.93 16.82
N VAL A 103 -6.33 2.94 16.11
CA VAL A 103 -7.00 1.67 15.85
C VAL A 103 -7.26 0.91 17.16
N ASN A 104 -6.31 0.90 18.09
CA ASN A 104 -6.49 0.26 19.37
C ASN A 104 -7.57 0.95 20.21
N ASN A 105 -7.62 2.29 20.20
CA ASN A 105 -8.65 3.05 20.89
C ASN A 105 -10.03 2.85 20.24
N GLN A 106 -10.11 2.66 18.93
CA GLN A 106 -11.34 2.27 18.25
C GLN A 106 -11.81 0.89 18.68
N LYS A 107 -10.91 -0.10 18.74
CA LYS A 107 -11.22 -1.46 19.22
C LYS A 107 -11.69 -1.47 20.67
N LEU A 108 -11.06 -0.67 21.54
CA LEU A 108 -11.50 -0.53 22.93
C LEU A 108 -12.88 0.14 23.02
N ARG A 109 -13.17 1.11 22.14
CA ARG A 109 -14.49 1.74 22.06
C ARG A 109 -15.56 0.82 21.47
N GLU A 110 -15.20 -0.10 20.57
CA GLU A 110 -16.07 -1.17 20.09
C GLU A 110 -16.36 -2.18 21.19
N LEU A 111 -15.35 -2.60 21.97
CA LEU A 111 -15.52 -3.48 23.13
C LEU A 111 -16.35 -2.85 24.25
N ASP A 112 -16.18 -1.57 24.55
CA ASP A 112 -16.96 -0.86 25.57
C ASP A 112 -18.43 -0.69 25.12
N ASN A 113 -18.66 -0.44 23.83
CA ASN A 113 -20.01 -0.44 23.25
C ASN A 113 -20.64 -1.84 23.24
N GLU A 114 -19.88 -2.90 22.96
CA GLU A 114 -20.34 -4.28 23.01
C GLU A 114 -20.66 -4.69 24.46
N PHE A 115 -19.87 -4.24 25.45
CA PHE A 115 -20.17 -4.44 26.87
C PHE A 115 -21.43 -3.70 27.32
N VAL A 116 -21.65 -2.46 26.84
CA VAL A 116 -22.87 -1.68 27.13
C VAL A 116 -24.09 -2.28 26.40
N GLU A 117 -23.90 -2.83 25.20
CA GLU A 117 -24.95 -3.49 24.43
C GLU A 117 -25.30 -4.88 25.02
N ASP A 118 -24.33 -5.66 25.49
CA ASP A 118 -24.56 -6.94 26.21
C ASP A 118 -25.24 -6.72 27.57
N ILE A 119 -24.90 -5.66 28.31
CA ILE A 119 -25.62 -5.30 29.54
C ILE A 119 -27.08 -4.89 29.23
N SER A 120 -27.32 -4.28 28.06
CA SER A 120 -28.68 -3.93 27.62
C SER A 120 -29.50 -5.10 27.06
N ARG A 121 -28.83 -6.16 26.57
CA ARG A 121 -29.46 -7.36 26.01
C ARG A 121 -29.67 -8.48 27.03
N MET A 122 -28.99 -8.46 28.18
CA MET A 122 -29.16 -9.43 29.27
C MET A 122 -30.56 -9.39 29.94
N ASN A 123 -31.41 -8.42 29.61
CA ASN A 123 -32.78 -8.34 30.16
C ASN A 123 -33.88 -8.96 29.30
N ASP A 124 -33.58 -9.49 28.11
CA ASP A 124 -34.61 -10.14 27.28
C ASP A 124 -34.17 -11.48 26.69
N ASN A 125 -34.60 -12.52 27.41
CA ASN A 125 -34.98 -13.86 26.94
C ASN A 125 -33.94 -14.82 26.35
N ASP A 126 -33.74 -15.89 27.13
CA ASP A 126 -33.53 -17.26 26.68
C ASP A 126 -34.42 -17.66 25.48
N GLN A 127 -33.82 -17.94 24.33
CA GLN A 127 -34.32 -19.01 23.45
C GLN A 127 -33.34 -19.46 22.35
N LYS A 128 -32.84 -20.69 22.55
CA LYS A 128 -32.71 -21.78 21.57
C LYS A 128 -31.96 -21.58 20.24
N LYS A 129 -30.97 -22.48 20.11
CA LYS A 129 -30.69 -23.41 19.00
C LYS A 129 -29.75 -22.98 17.87
N GLU A 130 -28.61 -23.67 17.88
CA GLU A 130 -28.09 -24.51 16.79
C GLU A 130 -28.11 -23.92 15.38
N THR A 131 -26.94 -23.53 14.87
CA THR A 131 -26.45 -23.95 13.55
C THR A 131 -24.97 -23.60 13.38
N SER A 132 -24.11 -24.36 14.05
CA SER A 132 -22.67 -24.40 13.76
C SER A 132 -22.42 -25.33 12.56
N VAL A 133 -22.88 -24.98 11.36
CA VAL A 133 -22.64 -25.80 10.15
C VAL A 133 -22.52 -24.93 8.90
N GLU A 134 -21.63 -23.93 8.87
CA GLU A 134 -21.32 -23.23 7.61
C GLU A 134 -19.83 -22.92 7.37
N SER A 135 -18.93 -23.32 8.29
CA SER A 135 -17.48 -23.15 8.08
C SER A 135 -16.81 -24.27 7.28
N VAL A 136 -17.52 -25.38 7.01
CA VAL A 136 -16.92 -26.60 6.41
C VAL A 136 -17.05 -26.64 4.86
N GLN A 137 -17.72 -25.67 4.24
CA GLN A 137 -17.95 -25.71 2.78
C GLN A 137 -17.14 -24.70 1.96
N LEU A 138 -16.41 -23.77 2.60
CA LEU A 138 -15.55 -22.81 1.87
C LEU A 138 -14.17 -23.38 1.47
N GLU A 139 -13.74 -24.48 2.09
CA GLU A 139 -12.38 -25.01 1.88
C GLU A 139 -12.22 -25.86 0.60
N LYS A 140 -13.32 -26.29 -0.04
CA LYS A 140 -13.27 -27.20 -1.20
C LYS A 140 -13.30 -26.54 -2.59
N GLN A 141 -13.27 -25.20 -2.67
CA GLN A 141 -13.16 -24.47 -3.95
C GLN A 141 -11.83 -23.75 -4.17
N HIS A 142 -10.80 -23.99 -3.35
CA HIS A 142 -9.44 -23.57 -3.65
C HIS A 142 -8.76 -24.48 -4.68
N LYS A 143 -9.37 -24.64 -5.87
CA LYS A 143 -8.57 -24.95 -7.07
C LYS A 143 -7.69 -23.73 -7.30
N LYS A 144 -6.39 -23.90 -7.01
CA LYS A 144 -5.32 -22.92 -7.10
C LYS A 144 -5.47 -22.08 -8.37
N ARG A 145 -6.09 -20.91 -8.23
CA ARG A 145 -6.36 -19.99 -9.33
C ARG A 145 -5.02 -19.33 -9.64
N GLU A 146 -4.29 -19.88 -10.61
CA GLU A 146 -2.97 -19.37 -10.95
C GLU A 146 -3.13 -17.95 -11.50
N SER A 147 -2.56 -16.99 -10.77
CA SER A 147 -2.46 -15.60 -11.16
C SER A 147 -1.01 -15.34 -11.55
N VAL A 148 -0.84 -14.81 -12.75
CA VAL A 148 0.48 -14.51 -13.30
C VAL A 148 0.72 -13.02 -13.13
N PHE A 149 1.82 -12.67 -12.47
CA PHE A 149 2.27 -11.29 -12.31
C PHE A 149 3.56 -11.10 -13.09
N ALA A 150 3.51 -10.17 -14.03
CA ALA A 150 4.67 -9.67 -14.74
C ALA A 150 5.05 -8.29 -14.21
N ILE A 151 6.34 -8.07 -14.01
CA ILE A 151 6.93 -6.81 -13.56
C ILE A 151 7.99 -6.42 -14.58
N ASP A 152 7.88 -5.21 -15.11
CA ASP A 152 8.85 -4.59 -16.01
C ASP A 152 9.23 -3.22 -15.43
N VAL A 153 10.50 -3.03 -15.09
CA VAL A 153 11.03 -1.75 -14.60
C VAL A 153 12.32 -1.45 -15.32
N GLU A 154 12.36 -0.36 -16.07
CA GLU A 154 13.53 0.03 -16.85
C GLU A 154 14.67 0.53 -15.94
N MET A 155 14.38 1.39 -14.97
CA MET A 155 15.36 1.88 -14.00
C MET A 155 14.80 1.90 -12.58
N LEU A 156 15.53 1.29 -11.64
CA LEU A 156 15.30 1.38 -10.20
C LEU A 156 16.54 1.98 -9.53
N SER A 157 16.38 3.14 -8.90
CA SER A 157 17.43 3.80 -8.12
C SER A 157 17.03 3.80 -6.65
N ILE A 158 17.88 3.26 -5.79
CA ILE A 158 17.71 3.28 -4.34
C ILE A 158 18.88 4.07 -3.77
N SER A 159 18.58 5.11 -2.99
CA SER A 159 19.57 5.95 -2.31
C SER A 159 19.27 6.03 -0.82
N ALA A 160 20.31 6.19 0.00
CA ALA A 160 20.19 6.28 1.44
C ALA A 160 21.29 7.17 2.02
N GLU A 161 20.91 8.15 2.83
CA GLU A 161 21.86 8.91 3.63
C GLU A 161 22.32 8.09 4.84
N VAL A 162 23.62 7.81 4.94
CA VAL A 162 24.20 6.90 5.94
C VAL A 162 24.86 7.67 7.10
N GLY A 163 24.87 9.01 7.05
CA GLY A 163 25.42 9.90 8.07
C GLY A 163 26.62 10.73 7.57
N ASP A 164 26.94 11.83 8.27
CA ASP A 164 28.06 12.74 7.99
C ASP A 164 28.14 13.22 6.52
N GLY A 165 26.99 13.36 5.85
CA GLY A 165 26.89 13.77 4.45
C GLY A 165 27.26 12.67 3.44
N VAL A 166 27.41 11.42 3.88
CA VAL A 166 27.65 10.25 3.01
C VAL A 166 26.32 9.70 2.50
N ASN A 167 26.23 9.53 1.18
CA ASN A 167 25.09 8.93 0.51
C ASN A 167 25.50 7.62 -0.17
N ALA A 168 24.76 6.54 0.09
CA ALA A 168 24.88 5.27 -0.59
C ALA A 168 23.80 5.16 -1.68
N MET A 169 24.18 4.72 -2.88
CA MET A 169 23.26 4.60 -4.00
C MET A 169 23.46 3.27 -4.74
N VAL A 170 22.36 2.59 -5.02
CA VAL A 170 22.28 1.38 -5.84
C VAL A 170 21.36 1.67 -7.01
N GLN A 171 21.84 1.39 -8.23
CA GLN A 171 21.03 1.48 -9.43
C GLN A 171 20.92 0.10 -10.07
N VAL A 172 19.69 -0.29 -10.38
CA VAL A 172 19.36 -1.52 -11.10
C VAL A 172 18.67 -1.10 -12.39
N ARG A 173 19.10 -1.70 -13.50
CA ARG A 173 18.50 -1.46 -14.82
C ARG A 173 17.83 -2.74 -15.29
N SER A 174 16.74 -2.57 -16.04
CA SER A 174 16.05 -3.66 -16.76
C SER A 174 15.63 -4.82 -15.84
N ILE A 175 14.75 -4.53 -14.88
CA ILE A 175 14.12 -5.54 -14.03
C ILE A 175 12.92 -6.11 -14.79
N PHE A 176 13.04 -7.34 -15.26
CA PHE A 176 11.93 -8.06 -15.86
C PHE A 176 11.66 -9.37 -15.10
N SER A 177 10.40 -9.62 -14.77
CA SER A 177 9.95 -10.88 -14.16
C SER A 177 8.59 -11.24 -14.73
N GLU A 178 8.44 -12.46 -15.25
CA GLU A 178 7.23 -12.90 -15.94
C GLU A 178 6.29 -13.73 -15.04
N ASN A 179 6.77 -14.20 -13.89
CA ASN A 179 6.03 -15.10 -12.98
C ASN A 179 6.28 -14.77 -11.50
N ALA A 180 6.22 -13.48 -11.16
CA ALA A 180 6.39 -13.06 -9.78
C ALA A 180 5.31 -13.68 -8.89
N ARG A 181 5.72 -14.43 -7.86
CA ARG A 181 4.84 -14.93 -6.81
C ARG A 181 5.09 -14.11 -5.55
N ILE A 182 4.05 -13.45 -5.07
CA ILE A 182 4.09 -12.77 -3.77
C ILE A 182 3.84 -13.85 -2.72
N GLY A 183 4.85 -14.13 -1.90
CA GLY A 183 4.80 -15.09 -0.79
C GLY A 183 4.30 -14.47 0.50
#